data_AF-A0AAW4BIS5-F1
#
_entry.id   AF-A0AAW4BIS5-F1
#
_cell.length_a   1.000
_cell.length_b   1.000
_cell.length_c   1.000
_cell.angle_alpha   90.00
_cell.angle_beta   90.00
_cell.angle_gamma   90.00
#
_symmetry.space_group_name_H-M   'P 1'
#
loop_
_entity.id
_entity.type
_entity.pdbx_description
1 polymer ?
#
loop_
_entity_poly.entity_id
_entity_poly.type
_entity_poly.pdbx_seq_one_letter_code
_entity_poly.pdbx_strand_id
1 'polypeptide(L)'
;MWSDKESSLDFLNFSETAESIKDLITEKELMPISVGVFGDWGAGKSTILELTKKSISEEKQDYIQVHFDAWMYQGYDDAKAALLETIASTLVKQAKDNASLSKKAKEFAGRVDIIRSLGLLMDGGAALA
;
A
#
# COMPACT_ATOMS: atom_id res chain seq x y z
N MET A 1 -14.32 -22.45 -9.10
CA MET A 1 -13.77 -21.16 -8.61
C MET A 1 -13.17 -20.47 -9.82
N TRP A 2 -13.76 -19.37 -10.27
CA TRP A 2 -13.25 -18.63 -11.43
C TRP A 2 -11.98 -17.87 -11.03
N SER A 3 -10.96 -17.96 -11.89
CA SER A 3 -9.70 -17.25 -11.72
C SER A 3 -9.95 -15.78 -12.06
N ASP A 4 -10.05 -14.93 -11.04
CA ASP A 4 -9.95 -13.49 -11.20
C ASP A 4 -8.50 -13.19 -11.59
N LYS A 5 -8.26 -12.98 -12.88
CA LYS A 5 -6.95 -12.64 -13.44
C LYS A 5 -7.05 -11.25 -14.03
N GLU A 6 -6.24 -10.35 -13.51
CA GLU A 6 -6.10 -9.00 -14.04
C GLU A 6 -5.69 -9.09 -15.53
N SER A 7 -6.52 -8.49 -16.40
CA SER A 7 -6.30 -8.46 -17.84
C SER A 7 -5.33 -7.33 -18.19
N SER A 8 -4.29 -7.64 -18.96
CA SER A 8 -3.31 -6.68 -19.48
C SER A 8 -3.81 -5.87 -20.69
N LEU A 9 -5.06 -6.06 -21.10
CA LEU A 9 -5.69 -5.40 -22.24
C LEU A 9 -6.87 -4.57 -21.76
N ASP A 10 -6.79 -3.26 -21.99
CA ASP A 10 -7.80 -2.29 -21.57
C ASP A 10 -8.85 -2.08 -22.67
N PHE A 11 -9.98 -2.79 -22.54
CA PHE A 11 -11.14 -2.63 -23.42
C PHE A 11 -12.16 -1.62 -22.89
N LEU A 12 -12.00 -1.14 -21.65
CA LEU A 12 -12.96 -0.29 -20.94
C LEU A 12 -12.40 1.11 -20.64
N ASN A 13 -11.25 1.45 -21.24
CA ASN A 13 -10.56 2.72 -21.10
C ASN A 13 -10.19 3.07 -19.64
N PHE A 14 -9.90 2.05 -18.83
CA PHE A 14 -9.40 2.20 -17.46
C PHE A 14 -8.02 2.90 -17.40
N SER A 15 -7.26 2.86 -18.49
CA SER A 15 -5.96 3.50 -18.62
C SER A 15 -6.09 5.02 -18.53
N GLU A 16 -7.11 5.63 -19.14
CA GLU A 16 -7.34 7.09 -19.03
C GLU A 16 -7.66 7.51 -17.60
N THR A 17 -8.45 6.68 -16.89
CA THR A 17 -8.75 6.91 -15.47
C THR A 17 -7.50 6.75 -14.61
N ALA A 18 -6.69 5.72 -14.87
CA ALA A 18 -5.44 5.47 -14.18
C ALA A 18 -4.41 6.59 -14.40
N GLU A 19 -4.29 7.10 -15.63
CA GLU A 19 -3.45 8.26 -15.97
C GLU A 19 -3.91 9.51 -15.23
N SER A 20 -5.22 9.78 -15.19
CA SER A 20 -5.78 10.90 -14.44
C SER A 20 -5.49 10.82 -12.94
N ILE A 21 -5.60 9.61 -12.35
CA ILE A 21 -5.24 9.38 -10.95
C ILE A 21 -3.74 9.62 -10.75
N LYS A 22 -2.89 9.11 -11.65
CA LYS A 22 -1.43 9.31 -11.60
C LYS A 22 -1.06 10.79 -11.67
N ASP A 23 -1.67 11.57 -12.56
CA ASP A 23 -1.41 13.01 -12.66
C ASP A 23 -1.82 13.73 -11.36
N LEU A 24 -2.99 13.39 -10.79
CA LEU A 24 -3.46 13.98 -9.54
C LEU A 24 -2.53 13.70 -8.35
N ILE A 25 -2.05 12.47 -8.19
CA ILE A 25 -1.22 12.09 -7.03
C ILE A 25 0.25 12.47 -7.17
N THR A 26 0.71 12.80 -8.39
CA THR A 26 2.09 13.25 -8.64
C THR A 26 2.21 14.78 -8.67
N GLU A 27 1.10 15.51 -8.70
CA GLU A 27 1.08 16.97 -8.62
C GLU A 27 1.50 17.48 -7.24
N LYS A 28 2.59 18.25 -7.19
CA LYS A 28 3.23 18.67 -5.93
C LYS A 28 2.40 19.67 -5.16
N GLU A 29 1.65 20.52 -5.86
CA GLU A 29 0.79 21.54 -5.25
C GLU A 29 -0.44 20.94 -4.56
N LEU A 30 -0.81 19.70 -4.92
CA LEU A 30 -1.97 19.00 -4.36
C LEU A 30 -1.62 18.08 -3.18
N MET A 31 -0.33 17.88 -2.89
CA MET A 31 0.10 16.99 -1.81
C MET A 31 -0.06 17.62 -0.41
N PRO A 32 -0.54 16.88 0.60
CA PRO A 32 -0.94 15.47 0.57
C PRO A 32 -2.38 15.26 0.09
N ILE A 33 -2.58 14.32 -0.84
CA ILE A 33 -3.90 13.93 -1.36
C ILE A 33 -4.22 12.48 -1.03
N SER A 34 -5.51 12.17 -0.86
CA SER A 34 -6.03 10.80 -0.77
C SER A 34 -7.12 10.62 -1.82
N VAL A 35 -6.98 9.59 -2.65
CA VAL A 35 -7.92 9.28 -3.74
C VAL A 35 -8.67 7.99 -3.39
N GLY A 36 -10.00 8.04 -3.42
CA GLY A 36 -10.87 6.88 -3.25
C GLY A 36 -11.45 6.43 -4.58
N VAL A 37 -11.29 5.15 -4.93
CA VAL A 37 -11.90 4.54 -6.12
C VAL A 37 -13.14 3.74 -5.69
N PHE A 38 -14.31 4.18 -6.12
CA PHE A 38 -15.60 3.59 -5.76
C PHE A 38 -16.27 2.93 -6.97
N GLY A 39 -17.09 1.91 -6.70
CA GLY A 39 -17.84 1.18 -7.74
C GLY A 39 -18.29 -0.20 -7.26
N ASP A 40 -19.21 -0.80 -8.00
CA ASP A 40 -19.76 -2.13 -7.68
C ASP A 40 -18.70 -3.24 -7.73
N TRP A 41 -19.04 -4.41 -7.15
CA TRP A 41 -18.17 -5.58 -7.25
C TRP A 41 -18.06 -6.03 -8.71
N GLY A 42 -16.84 -6.20 -9.20
CA GLY A 42 -16.57 -6.53 -10.60
C GLY A 42 -16.38 -5.29 -11.51
N ALA A 43 -16.51 -4.08 -10.99
CA ALA A 43 -16.35 -2.84 -11.77
C ALA A 43 -14.90 -2.51 -12.21
N GLY A 44 -13.91 -3.39 -11.96
CA GLY A 44 -12.53 -3.16 -12.38
C GLY A 44 -11.69 -2.26 -11.47
N LYS A 45 -12.10 -2.01 -10.22
CA LYS A 45 -11.37 -1.15 -9.26
C LYS A 45 -9.92 -1.60 -9.05
N SER A 46 -9.68 -2.90 -8.84
CA SER A 46 -8.32 -3.45 -8.70
C SER A 46 -7.50 -3.26 -9.98
N THR A 47 -8.13 -3.43 -11.15
CA THR A 47 -7.49 -3.17 -12.44
C THR A 47 -7.05 -1.71 -12.58
N ILE A 48 -7.89 -0.75 -12.18
CA ILE A 48 -7.53 0.68 -12.19
C ILE A 48 -6.31 0.92 -11.29
N LEU A 49 -6.27 0.32 -10.09
CA LEU A 49 -5.13 0.47 -9.17
C LEU A 49 -3.83 -0.12 -9.74
N GLU A 50 -3.88 -1.31 -10.35
CA GLU A 50 -2.69 -1.92 -10.96
C GLU A 50 -2.21 -1.14 -12.20
N LEU A 51 -3.13 -0.63 -13.02
CA LEU A 51 -2.79 0.25 -14.15
C LEU A 51 -2.17 1.57 -13.67
N THR A 52 -2.70 2.16 -12.59
CA THR A 52 -2.16 3.38 -11.99
C THR A 52 -0.72 3.14 -11.49
N LYS A 53 -0.51 2.04 -10.76
CA LYS A 53 0.81 1.61 -10.29
C LYS A 53 1.80 1.41 -11.45
N LYS A 54 1.36 0.77 -12.53
CA LYS A 54 2.19 0.63 -13.75
C LYS A 54 2.55 2.00 -14.32
N SER A 55 1.58 2.89 -14.48
CA SER A 55 1.78 4.24 -15.01
C SER A 55 2.76 5.06 -14.17
N ILE A 56 2.67 5.01 -12.83
CA ILE A 56 3.65 5.64 -11.92
C ILE A 56 5.06 5.05 -12.11
N SER A 57 5.17 3.75 -12.38
CA SER A 57 6.47 3.08 -12.56
C SER A 57 7.19 3.49 -13.85
N GLU A 58 6.48 4.09 -14.79
CA GLU A 58 7.02 4.61 -16.06
C GLU A 58 7.50 6.07 -15.94
N GLU A 59 7.23 6.74 -14.81
CA GLU A 59 7.69 8.10 -14.55
C GLU A 59 9.20 8.17 -14.32
N LYS A 60 9.81 9.32 -14.66
CA LYS A 60 11.26 9.54 -14.46
C LYS A 60 11.64 9.71 -12.99
N GLN A 61 10.70 10.14 -12.16
CA GLN A 61 10.91 10.32 -10.74
C GLN A 61 10.66 8.99 -10.02
N ASP A 62 11.56 8.60 -9.12
CA ASP A 62 11.39 7.39 -8.33
C ASP A 62 10.31 7.57 -7.26
N TYR A 63 9.25 6.76 -7.36
CA TYR A 63 8.19 6.66 -6.36
C TYR A 63 8.27 5.32 -5.63
N ILE A 64 8.22 5.35 -4.30
CA ILE A 64 8.07 4.12 -3.50
C ILE A 64 6.59 3.77 -3.45
N GLN A 65 6.22 2.70 -4.15
CA GLN A 65 4.85 2.20 -4.20
C GLN A 65 4.67 1.10 -3.16
N VAL A 66 3.68 1.26 -2.27
CA VAL A 66 3.35 0.28 -1.23
C VAL A 66 1.97 -0.29 -1.52
N HIS A 67 1.89 -1.60 -1.76
CA HIS A 67 0.63 -2.30 -1.96
C HIS A 67 0.19 -2.96 -0.65
N PHE A 68 -1.06 -2.76 -0.24
CA PHE A 68 -1.64 -3.34 0.96
C PHE A 68 -3.04 -3.88 0.68
N ASP A 69 -3.26 -5.17 0.94
CA ASP A 69 -4.56 -5.80 0.86
C ASP A 69 -5.11 -6.01 2.28
N ALA A 70 -6.18 -5.29 2.62
CA ALA A 70 -6.79 -5.35 3.93
C ALA A 70 -7.54 -6.68 4.19
N TRP A 71 -8.01 -7.36 3.14
CA TRP A 71 -8.77 -8.61 3.28
C TRP A 71 -7.91 -9.74 3.83
N MET A 72 -6.62 -9.75 3.49
CA MET A 72 -5.64 -10.72 4.02
C MET A 72 -5.46 -10.63 5.54
N TYR A 73 -5.85 -9.52 6.16
CA TYR A 73 -5.73 -9.29 7.60
C TYR A 73 -7.10 -9.26 8.29
N GLN A 74 -8.18 -9.59 7.58
CA GLN A 74 -9.51 -9.66 8.16
C GLN A 74 -9.58 -10.82 9.18
N GLY A 75 -9.87 -10.50 10.44
CA GLY A 75 -9.89 -11.45 11.55
C GLY A 75 -8.63 -11.46 12.41
N TYR A 76 -7.61 -10.66 12.07
CA TYR A 76 -6.52 -10.28 12.98
C TYR A 76 -6.80 -8.87 13.52
N ASP A 77 -6.60 -8.66 14.83
CA ASP A 77 -7.05 -7.45 15.53
C ASP A 77 -6.34 -6.15 15.13
N ASP A 78 -5.33 -6.20 14.24
CA ASP A 78 -4.54 -5.01 13.94
C ASP A 78 -4.20 -4.81 12.45
N ALA A 79 -5.23 -4.51 11.64
CA ALA A 79 -5.07 -4.06 10.26
C ALA A 79 -4.19 -2.78 10.15
N LYS A 80 -4.14 -1.95 11.21
CA LYS A 80 -3.31 -0.74 11.23
C LYS A 80 -1.84 -1.07 11.41
N ALA A 81 -1.48 -1.96 12.33
CA ALA A 81 -0.10 -2.46 12.46
C ALA A 81 0.33 -3.21 11.20
N ALA A 82 -0.55 -4.02 10.61
CA ALA A 82 -0.25 -4.71 9.35
C ALA A 82 0.09 -3.72 8.22
N LEU A 83 -0.67 -2.62 8.11
CA LEU A 83 -0.37 -1.55 7.17
C LEU A 83 1.00 -0.90 7.47
N LEU A 84 1.25 -0.54 8.73
CA LEU A 84 2.51 0.09 9.15
C LEU A 84 3.72 -0.82 8.91
N GLU A 85 3.58 -2.12 9.14
CA GLU A 85 4.61 -3.14 8.90
C GLU A 85 4.88 -3.30 7.40
N THR A 86 3.82 -3.30 6.58
CA THR A 86 3.96 -3.34 5.12
C THR A 86 4.71 -2.12 4.60
N ILE A 87 4.41 -0.93 5.13
CA ILE A 87 5.15 0.29 4.82
C ILE A 87 6.61 0.17 5.28
N ALA A 88 6.86 -0.20 6.54
CA ALA A 88 8.19 -0.29 7.11
C ALA A 88 9.09 -1.28 6.37
N SER A 89 8.58 -2.48 6.11
CA SER A 89 9.30 -3.52 5.36
C SER A 89 9.64 -3.07 3.93
N THR A 90 8.71 -2.38 3.26
CA THR A 90 8.94 -1.82 1.92
C THR A 90 10.03 -0.76 1.96
N LEU A 91 9.98 0.17 2.91
CA LEU A 91 11.02 1.20 3.08
C LEU A 91 12.40 0.61 3.38
N VAL A 92 12.49 -0.39 4.26
CA VAL A 92 13.75 -1.06 4.58
C VAL A 92 14.33 -1.77 3.35
N LYS A 93 13.47 -2.40 2.53
CA LYS A 93 13.88 -3.08 1.30
C LYS A 93 14.42 -2.09 0.26
N GLN A 94 13.74 -0.97 0.05
CA GLN A 94 14.15 0.05 -0.93
C GLN A 94 15.37 0.86 -0.48
N ALA A 95 15.55 1.03 0.83
CA ALA A 95 16.67 1.79 1.37
C ALA A 95 17.98 0.99 1.50
N LYS A 96 18.04 -0.28 1.05
CA LYS A 96 19.20 -1.18 1.25
C LYS A 96 20.51 -0.60 0.71
N ASP A 97 20.47 0.09 -0.42
CA ASP A 97 21.65 0.60 -1.11
C ASP A 97 22.09 1.98 -0.61
N ASN A 98 21.37 2.57 0.35
CA ASN A 98 21.69 3.87 0.93
C ASN A 98 21.78 3.77 2.45
N ALA A 99 23.00 3.81 3.00
CA ALA A 99 23.25 3.65 4.43
C ALA A 99 22.46 4.63 5.32
N SER A 100 22.29 5.88 4.89
CA SER A 100 21.55 6.91 5.62
C SER A 100 20.05 6.62 5.64
N LEU A 101 19.47 6.26 4.49
CA LEU A 101 18.06 5.89 4.39
C LEU A 101 17.77 4.57 5.10
N SER A 102 18.67 3.58 5.00
CA SER A 102 18.55 2.28 5.66
C SER A 102 18.45 2.44 7.17
N LYS A 103 19.25 3.34 7.74
CA LYS A 103 19.18 3.66 9.17
C LYS A 103 17.80 4.22 9.55
N LYS A 104 17.31 5.22 8.82
CA LYS A 104 15.98 5.82 9.08
C LYS A 104 14.84 4.80 8.92
N ALA A 105 14.90 3.95 7.89
CA ALA A 105 13.90 2.92 7.65
C ALA A 105 13.89 1.87 8.78
N LYS A 106 15.06 1.46 9.29
CA LYS A 106 15.18 0.54 10.43
C LYS A 106 14.67 1.17 11.74
N GLU A 107 14.96 2.45 11.97
CA GLU A 107 14.42 3.18 13.13
C GLU A 107 12.89 3.26 13.08
N PHE A 108 12.31 3.49 11.90
CA PHE A 108 10.86 3.45 11.71
C PHE A 108 10.30 2.05 11.96
N ALA A 109 10.90 1.02 11.37
CA ALA A 109 10.50 -0.38 11.57
C ALA A 109 10.51 -0.78 13.05
N GLY A 110 11.56 -0.40 13.80
CA GLY A 110 11.62 -0.68 15.23
C GLY A 110 10.50 -0.02 16.05
N ARG A 111 10.00 1.16 15.63
CA ARG A 111 8.83 1.78 16.27
C ARG A 111 7.54 1.00 15.96
N VAL A 112 7.41 0.48 14.75
CA VAL A 112 6.27 -0.36 14.36
C VAL A 112 6.27 -1.67 15.17
N ASP A 113 7.44 -2.30 15.37
CA ASP A 113 7.57 -3.52 16.18
C ASP A 113 7.17 -3.29 17.65
N ILE A 114 7.49 -2.12 18.22
CA ILE A 114 7.06 -1.74 19.58
C ILE A 114 5.53 -1.64 19.65
N ILE A 115 4.89 -0.98 18.67
CA ILE A 115 3.43 -0.85 18.63
C ILE A 115 2.77 -2.25 18.55
N ARG A 116 3.29 -3.11 17.66
CA ARG A 116 2.77 -4.47 17.48
C ARG A 116 2.94 -5.33 18.73
N SER A 117 4.11 -5.29 19.37
CA SER A 117 4.36 -6.04 20.60
C SER A 117 3.50 -5.57 21.77
N LEU A 118 3.23 -4.26 21.87
CA LEU A 118 2.27 -3.73 22.85
C LEU A 118 0.84 -4.23 22.59
N GLY A 119 0.38 -4.24 21.33
CA GLY A 119 -0.92 -4.81 20.96
C GLY A 119 -1.06 -6.27 21.38
N LEU A 120 -0.07 -7.10 21.01
CA LEU A 120 -0.07 -8.53 21.38
C LEU A 120 -0.07 -8.77 22.90
N LEU A 121 0.62 -7.93 23.67
CA LEU A 121 0.62 -8.02 25.14
C LEU A 121 -0.74 -7.65 25.73
N MET A 122 -1.43 -6.67 25.16
CA MET A 122 -2.78 -6.30 25.59
C MET A 122 -3.78 -7.41 25.29
N ASP A 123 -3.72 -7.99 24.10
CA ASP A 123 -4.62 -9.09 23.70
C ASP A 123 -4.37 -10.35 24.52
N GLY A 124 -3.10 -10.69 24.75
CA GLY A 124 -2.72 -11.82 25.61
C GLY A 124 -3.06 -11.60 27.08
N GLY A 125 -2.94 -10.37 27.58
CA GLY A 125 -3.36 -10.00 28.93
C GLY A 125 -4.86 -10.04 29.13
N ALA A 126 -5.64 -9.63 28.12
CA ALA A 126 -7.09 -9.73 28.11
C ALA A 126 -7.59 -11.18 28.02
N ALA A 127 -6.87 -12.06 27.30
CA ALA A 127 -7.21 -13.48 27.21
C ALA A 127 -6.90 -14.29 28.50
N LEU A 128 -6.06 -13.74 29.38
CA LEU A 128 -5.68 -14.36 30.67
C LEU A 128 -6.44 -13.79 31.88
N ALA A 129 -7.26 -12.75 31.69
CA ALA A 129 -8.09 -12.10 32.71
C ALA A 129 -9.55 -12.56 32.62
#